data_AF-A0A7K0BZX4-F1
#
_entry.id   AF-A0A7K0BZX4-F1
#
_cell.length_a   1.000
_cell.length_b   1.000
_cell.length_c   1.000
_cell.angle_alpha   90.00
_cell.angle_beta   90.00
_cell.angle_gamma   90.00
#
_symmetry.space_group_name_H-M   'P 1'
#
loop_
_entity.id
_entity.type
_entity.pdbx_description
1 polymer ?
#
loop_
_entity_poly.entity_id
_entity_poly.type
_entity_poly.pdbx_seq_one_letter_code
_entity_poly.pdbx_strand_id
1 'polypeptide(L)'
;METLGTVRRPVRDLRPGDHAWLGYVSQEERRHVVGAFVRDGLLAREKVICLGAGDELVPGVVGPPPETLLTVVPPARLCGGDGAPDPGTAMAALAAEVAAAEALGFRAIRVAADLTWALRGADGLDRLLCCERLLEQTARPSAQVTVVCQFDRAACSPDELAAVGGAHAVLVDPDPEFEDLVLRITRTFRPRGLALSGELDASRHMVLDQALAMVMAGGHGAEIHLDLSGLTFIDLGALNMLAEVAARRAGHALVLDRMPAQLRAVMETVGWSMLPGLRLGVQG
;
A
#
# COMPACT_ATOMS: atom_id res chain seq x y z
N MET A 1 20.06 22.34 2.47
CA MET A 1 18.71 21.77 2.59
C MET A 1 18.81 20.38 2.02
N GLU A 2 19.14 19.42 2.88
CA GLU A 2 19.28 18.02 2.48
C GLU A 2 17.90 17.53 2.04
N THR A 3 17.77 17.16 0.78
CA THR A 3 16.64 16.37 0.30
C THR A 3 16.75 15.03 1.01
N LEU A 4 16.10 14.90 2.18
CA LEU A 4 15.94 13.61 2.83
C LEU A 4 15.31 12.69 1.80
N GLY A 5 16.09 11.71 1.33
CA GLY A 5 15.62 10.78 0.31
C GLY A 5 14.35 10.10 0.78
N THR A 6 13.38 9.97 -0.11
CA THR A 6 12.13 9.28 0.21
C THR A 6 12.44 7.83 0.60
N VAL A 7 12.04 7.43 1.81
CA VAL A 7 12.24 6.08 2.33
C VAL A 7 10.98 5.27 2.08
N ARG A 8 11.11 4.06 1.53
CA ARG A 8 9.99 3.12 1.42
C ARG A 8 9.96 2.19 2.63
N ARG A 9 8.77 1.94 3.19
CA ARG A 9 8.59 1.04 4.33
C ARG A 9 7.32 0.19 4.18
N PRO A 10 7.38 -1.13 4.44
CA PRO A 10 6.19 -1.93 4.68
C PRO A 10 5.33 -1.34 5.80
N VAL A 11 4.01 -1.56 5.73
CA VAL A 11 3.05 -1.09 6.72
C VAL A 11 3.45 -1.48 8.16
N ARG A 12 3.86 -2.73 8.36
CA ARG A 12 4.27 -3.27 9.67
C ARG A 12 5.54 -2.62 10.24
N ASP A 13 6.34 -1.97 9.39
CA ASP A 13 7.61 -1.33 9.77
C ASP A 13 7.46 0.18 10.00
N LEU A 14 6.25 0.74 9.82
CA LEU A 14 5.94 2.12 10.14
C LEU A 14 6.09 2.38 11.64
N ARG A 15 6.62 3.55 11.99
CA ARG A 15 7.01 3.92 13.36
C ARG A 15 6.24 5.16 13.82
N PRO A 16 6.05 5.34 15.14
CA PRO A 16 5.60 6.62 15.68
C PRO A 16 6.47 7.78 15.19
N GLY A 17 5.83 8.84 14.71
CA GLY A 17 6.48 9.96 14.02
C GLY A 17 6.62 9.77 12.49
N ASP A 18 6.18 8.65 11.92
CA ASP A 18 6.09 8.53 10.46
C ASP A 18 4.82 9.21 9.94
N HIS A 19 5.01 10.02 8.90
CA HIS A 19 3.96 10.54 8.04
C HIS A 19 4.15 9.91 6.65
N ALA A 20 3.41 8.81 6.43
CA ALA A 20 3.57 7.94 5.27
C ALA A 20 2.52 8.21 4.20
N TRP A 21 2.94 8.16 2.95
CA TRP A 21 2.10 8.33 1.77
C TRP A 21 1.68 7.00 1.17
N LEU A 22 0.40 6.88 0.80
CA LEU A 22 -0.16 5.87 -0.10
C LEU A 22 -0.95 6.53 -1.23
N GLY A 23 -0.47 6.43 -2.47
CA GLY A 23 -1.28 6.75 -3.64
C GLY A 23 -1.84 5.46 -4.22
N TYR A 24 -3.07 5.09 -3.88
CA TYR A 24 -3.64 3.81 -4.32
C TYR A 24 -4.27 3.92 -5.71
N VAL A 25 -4.18 2.85 -6.49
CA VAL A 25 -4.79 2.71 -7.83
C VAL A 25 -6.09 1.91 -7.82
N SER A 26 -6.38 1.23 -6.71
CA SER A 26 -7.57 0.37 -6.60
C SER A 26 -8.04 0.24 -5.16
N GLN A 27 -9.31 -0.12 -4.99
CA GLN A 27 -9.87 -0.45 -3.68
C GLN A 27 -9.24 -1.72 -3.08
N GLU A 28 -8.72 -2.62 -3.91
CA GLU A 28 -7.98 -3.78 -3.43
C GLU A 28 -6.68 -3.36 -2.74
N GLU A 29 -5.91 -2.48 -3.36
CA GLU A 29 -4.69 -1.92 -2.77
C GLU A 29 -4.98 -1.18 -1.47
N ARG A 30 -5.99 -0.29 -1.49
CA ARG A 30 -6.42 0.44 -0.29
C ARG A 30 -6.76 -0.53 0.86
N ARG A 31 -7.56 -1.56 0.58
CA ARG A 31 -7.92 -2.57 1.59
C ARG A 31 -6.74 -3.39 2.07
N HIS A 32 -5.80 -3.71 1.18
CA HIS A 32 -4.62 -4.50 1.53
C HIS A 32 -3.68 -3.70 2.44
N VAL A 33 -3.32 -2.47 2.05
CA VAL A 33 -2.34 -1.63 2.75
C VAL A 33 -2.95 -0.99 4.00
N VAL A 34 -4.04 -0.21 3.84
CA VAL A 34 -4.66 0.48 4.99
C VAL A 34 -5.36 -0.51 5.91
N GLY A 35 -5.89 -1.60 5.36
CA GLY A 35 -6.46 -2.66 6.19
C GLY A 35 -5.41 -3.36 7.06
N ALA A 36 -4.18 -3.56 6.58
CA ALA A 36 -3.09 -4.03 7.44
C ALA A 36 -2.78 -3.02 8.54
N PHE A 37 -2.67 -1.74 8.19
CA PHE A 37 -2.35 -0.67 9.13
C PHE A 37 -3.37 -0.56 10.28
N VAL A 38 -4.66 -0.61 9.95
CA VAL A 38 -5.77 -0.57 10.91
C VAL A 38 -5.80 -1.85 11.75
N ARG A 39 -5.75 -3.02 11.11
CA ARG A 39 -5.82 -4.32 11.80
C ARG A 39 -4.70 -4.47 12.81
N ASP A 40 -3.47 -4.13 12.43
CA ASP A 40 -2.29 -4.28 13.29
C ASP A 40 -2.37 -3.33 14.49
N GLY A 41 -2.84 -2.09 14.29
CA GLY A 41 -3.11 -1.16 15.40
C GLY A 41 -4.15 -1.69 16.37
N LEU A 42 -5.26 -2.23 15.87
CA LEU A 42 -6.31 -2.82 16.73
C LEU A 42 -5.81 -4.06 17.49
N LEU A 43 -5.05 -4.95 16.84
CA LEU A 43 -4.44 -6.12 17.48
C LEU A 43 -3.42 -5.72 18.56
N ALA A 44 -2.66 -4.66 18.32
CA ALA A 44 -1.72 -4.08 19.29
C ALA A 44 -2.41 -3.22 20.37
N ARG A 45 -3.74 -3.05 20.32
CA ARG A 45 -4.54 -2.19 21.22
C ARG A 45 -4.10 -0.72 21.21
N GLU A 46 -3.63 -0.26 20.06
CA GLU A 46 -3.32 1.14 19.78
C GLU A 46 -4.61 1.88 19.41
N LYS A 47 -4.63 3.20 19.62
CA LYS A 47 -5.76 4.01 19.14
C LYS A 47 -5.69 4.10 17.62
N VAL A 48 -6.78 3.79 16.92
CA VAL A 48 -6.93 4.00 15.48
C VAL A 48 -7.94 5.12 15.22
N ILE A 49 -7.55 6.09 14.41
CA ILE A 49 -8.37 7.21 13.96
C ILE A 49 -8.43 7.15 12.42
N CYS A 50 -9.63 7.01 11.87
CA CYS A 50 -9.85 7.05 10.43
C CYS A 50 -10.47 8.39 10.05
N LEU A 51 -9.76 9.23 9.30
CA LEU A 51 -10.27 10.51 8.81
C LEU A 51 -10.83 10.37 7.40
N GLY A 52 -12.01 10.94 7.17
CA GLY A 52 -12.60 11.02 5.83
C GLY A 52 -13.26 9.72 5.37
N ALA A 53 -13.23 8.67 6.19
CA ALA A 53 -14.04 7.47 5.98
C ALA A 53 -15.52 7.82 6.17
N GLY A 54 -16.32 7.62 5.11
CA GLY A 54 -17.78 7.76 5.14
C GLY A 54 -18.45 6.53 5.74
N ASP A 55 -19.66 6.20 5.27
CA ASP A 55 -20.44 5.01 5.70
C ASP A 55 -19.83 3.67 5.23
N GLU A 56 -18.69 3.70 4.53
CA GLU A 56 -17.99 2.49 4.11
C GLU A 56 -17.31 1.81 5.30
N LEU A 57 -17.34 0.47 5.31
CA LEU A 57 -16.62 -0.32 6.30
C LEU A 57 -15.13 0.02 6.29
N VAL A 58 -14.59 0.38 7.46
CA VAL A 58 -13.15 0.64 7.63
C VAL A 58 -12.36 -0.61 7.26
N PRO A 59 -11.42 -0.55 6.30
CA PRO A 59 -10.60 -1.69 5.94
C PRO A 59 -9.85 -2.28 7.15
N GLY A 60 -9.75 -3.61 7.21
CA GLY A 60 -8.99 -4.31 8.25
C GLY A 60 -9.74 -4.55 9.57
N VAL A 61 -10.93 -3.98 9.72
CA VAL A 61 -11.78 -4.21 10.90
C VAL A 61 -12.58 -5.49 10.73
N VAL A 62 -12.42 -6.44 11.66
CA VAL A 62 -13.16 -7.70 11.70
C VAL A 62 -14.03 -7.72 12.96
N GLY A 63 -15.35 -7.63 12.78
CA GLY A 63 -16.29 -7.45 13.90
C GLY A 63 -16.22 -6.04 14.52
N PRO A 64 -17.10 -5.73 15.50
CA PRO A 64 -17.09 -4.41 16.14
C PRO A 64 -15.90 -4.29 17.10
N PRO A 65 -14.94 -3.37 16.85
CA PRO A 65 -13.88 -3.11 17.81
C PRO A 65 -14.45 -2.36 19.02
N PRO A 66 -13.78 -2.38 20.19
CA PRO A 66 -14.12 -1.50 21.29
C PRO A 66 -14.17 -0.05 20.80
N GLU A 67 -15.22 0.69 21.17
CA GLU A 67 -15.42 2.09 20.74
C GLU A 67 -14.24 3.00 21.12
N THR A 68 -13.49 2.65 22.17
CA THR A 68 -12.30 3.39 22.59
C THR A 68 -11.11 3.19 21.64
N LEU A 69 -11.02 2.07 20.93
CA LEU A 69 -9.89 1.72 20.05
C LEU A 69 -10.03 2.28 18.63
N LEU A 70 -11.25 2.46 18.12
CA LEU A 70 -11.47 2.97 16.76
C LEU A 70 -12.38 4.19 16.79
N THR A 71 -11.89 5.32 16.28
CA THR A 71 -12.73 6.47 15.93
C THR A 71 -12.77 6.64 14.42
N VAL A 72 -13.96 6.81 13.86
CA VAL A 72 -14.16 7.24 12.47
C VAL A 72 -14.64 8.69 12.48
N VAL A 73 -13.88 9.59 11.85
CA VAL A 73 -14.24 11.00 11.69
C VAL A 73 -14.84 11.18 10.30
N PRO A 74 -16.17 11.33 10.18
CA PRO A 74 -16.82 11.40 8.88
C PRO A 74 -16.48 12.71 8.16
N PRO A 75 -16.55 12.75 6.81
CA PRO A 75 -16.28 13.95 6.03
C PRO A 75 -17.06 15.19 6.48
N ALA A 76 -18.29 15.03 6.97
CA ALA A 76 -19.10 16.14 7.49
C ALA A 76 -18.46 16.87 8.68
N ARG A 77 -17.59 16.21 9.47
CA ARG A 77 -16.82 16.84 10.56
C ARG A 77 -15.50 17.46 10.08
N LEU A 78 -15.15 17.31 8.81
CA LEU A 78 -13.95 17.85 8.17
C LEU A 78 -14.25 19.05 7.25
N CYS A 79 -15.53 19.33 7.01
CA CYS A 79 -15.99 20.44 6.20
C CYS A 79 -16.36 21.66 7.08
N GLY A 80 -16.27 22.85 6.48
CA GLY A 80 -16.75 24.10 7.06
C GLY A 80 -18.28 24.19 7.11
N GLY A 81 -18.80 25.28 7.67
CA GLY A 81 -20.25 25.51 7.81
C GLY A 81 -21.01 25.62 6.48
N ASP A 82 -20.30 25.84 5.37
CA ASP A 82 -20.82 25.85 3.99
C ASP A 82 -20.78 24.45 3.33
N GLY A 83 -20.29 23.43 4.05
CA GLY A 83 -20.09 22.08 3.55
C GLY A 83 -18.85 21.89 2.67
N ALA A 84 -18.06 22.95 2.47
CA ALA A 84 -16.83 22.88 1.68
C ALA A 84 -15.67 22.27 2.49
N PRO A 85 -14.71 21.62 1.84
CA PRO A 85 -13.45 21.19 2.46
C PRO A 85 -12.76 22.32 3.23
N ASP A 86 -12.57 22.17 4.54
CA ASP A 86 -11.87 23.16 5.38
C ASP A 86 -10.72 22.51 6.18
N PRO A 87 -9.45 22.79 5.82
CA PRO A 87 -8.28 22.28 6.52
C PRO A 87 -8.26 22.60 8.01
N GLY A 88 -8.71 23.80 8.40
CA GLY A 88 -8.72 24.23 9.80
C GLY A 88 -9.63 23.35 10.66
N THR A 89 -10.86 23.16 10.21
CA THR A 89 -11.85 22.29 10.85
C THR A 89 -11.38 20.84 10.89
N ALA A 90 -10.86 20.31 9.77
CA ALA A 90 -10.36 18.94 9.72
C ALA A 90 -9.23 18.68 10.71
N MET A 91 -8.27 19.60 10.81
CA MET A 91 -7.11 19.45 11.71
C MET A 91 -7.48 19.70 13.18
N ALA A 92 -8.44 20.60 13.45
CA ALA A 92 -8.99 20.76 14.80
C ALA A 92 -9.72 19.48 15.26
N ALA A 93 -10.48 18.84 14.36
CA ALA A 93 -11.14 17.57 14.66
C ALA A 93 -10.11 16.46 14.96
N LEU A 94 -9.06 16.32 14.14
CA LEU A 94 -7.98 15.36 14.41
C LEU A 94 -7.29 15.65 15.74
N ALA A 95 -6.91 16.90 16.00
CA ALA A 95 -6.23 17.28 17.24
C ALA A 95 -7.06 16.95 18.48
N ALA A 96 -8.39 17.12 18.42
CA ALA A 96 -9.29 16.75 19.50
C ALA A 96 -9.32 15.23 19.73
N GLU A 97 -9.37 14.42 18.67
CA GLU A 97 -9.35 12.95 18.80
C GLU A 97 -8.01 12.42 19.31
N VAL A 98 -6.89 13.03 18.88
CA VAL A 98 -5.55 12.72 19.41
C VAL A 98 -5.46 13.05 20.90
N ALA A 99 -5.86 14.26 21.31
CA ALA A 99 -5.85 14.66 22.72
C ALA A 99 -6.74 13.78 23.59
N ALA A 100 -7.92 13.37 23.08
CA ALA A 100 -8.80 12.45 23.78
C ALA A 100 -8.15 11.06 23.97
N ALA A 101 -7.44 10.56 22.96
CA ALA A 101 -6.71 9.29 23.06
C ALA A 101 -5.56 9.37 24.07
N GLU A 102 -4.80 10.46 24.07
CA GLU A 102 -3.74 10.70 25.06
C GLU A 102 -4.31 10.76 26.49
N ALA A 103 -5.43 11.44 26.69
CA ALA A 103 -6.12 11.52 27.99
C ALA A 103 -6.62 10.15 28.48
N LEU A 104 -6.96 9.24 27.55
CA LEU A 104 -7.30 7.84 27.85
C LEU A 104 -6.07 6.95 28.07
N GLY A 105 -4.86 7.48 27.93
CA GLY A 105 -3.60 6.78 28.22
C GLY A 105 -3.06 5.92 27.08
N PHE A 106 -3.54 6.10 25.85
CA PHE A 106 -2.96 5.42 24.68
C PHE A 106 -1.51 5.86 24.47
N ARG A 107 -0.61 4.88 24.28
CA ARG A 107 0.83 5.12 24.07
C ARG A 107 1.25 5.16 22.60
N ALA A 108 0.32 4.84 21.71
CA ALA A 108 0.47 4.83 20.28
C ALA A 108 -0.88 5.12 19.62
N ILE A 109 -0.86 5.99 18.62
CA ILE A 109 -2.03 6.45 17.87
C ILE A 109 -1.73 6.30 16.38
N ARG A 110 -2.59 5.60 15.66
CA ARG A 110 -2.55 5.42 14.21
C ARG A 110 -3.63 6.25 13.55
N VAL A 111 -3.25 7.08 12.58
CA VAL A 111 -4.18 7.89 11.80
C VAL A 111 -4.17 7.41 10.36
N ALA A 112 -5.28 6.86 9.88
CA ALA A 112 -5.50 6.59 8.47
C ALA A 112 -6.30 7.76 7.88
N ALA A 113 -5.64 8.60 7.07
CA ALA A 113 -6.21 9.85 6.58
C ALA A 113 -6.51 9.76 5.08
N ASP A 114 -7.79 9.61 4.70
CA ASP A 114 -8.21 9.83 3.32
C ASP A 114 -8.49 11.33 3.14
N LEU A 115 -7.59 12.01 2.44
CA LEU A 115 -7.70 13.45 2.16
C LEU A 115 -8.09 13.75 0.72
N THR A 116 -8.50 12.73 -0.05
CA THR A 116 -8.96 12.90 -1.44
C THR A 116 -10.13 13.89 -1.53
N TRP A 117 -10.94 14.01 -0.47
CA TRP A 117 -12.02 15.00 -0.38
C TRP A 117 -11.54 16.46 -0.43
N ALA A 118 -10.30 16.75 -0.02
CA ALA A 118 -9.77 18.12 0.02
C ALA A 118 -9.52 18.70 -1.37
N LEU A 119 -9.37 17.83 -2.39
CA LEU A 119 -9.23 18.23 -3.79
C LEU A 119 -10.54 18.73 -4.43
N ARG A 120 -11.68 18.63 -3.73
CA ARG A 120 -12.97 19.06 -4.26
C ARG A 120 -13.10 20.58 -4.21
N GLY A 121 -13.28 21.21 -5.38
CA GLY A 121 -13.59 22.63 -5.52
C GLY A 121 -12.39 23.49 -5.94
N ALA A 122 -12.59 24.82 -5.96
CA ALA A 122 -11.51 25.76 -6.23
C ALA A 122 -10.47 25.74 -5.09
N ASP A 123 -9.19 25.82 -5.45
CA ASP A 123 -8.03 25.78 -4.54
C ASP A 123 -7.83 24.46 -3.78
N GLY A 124 -8.37 23.35 -4.31
CA GLY A 124 -8.30 22.04 -3.66
C GLY A 124 -6.88 21.56 -3.35
N LEU A 125 -5.92 21.79 -4.25
CA LEU A 125 -4.52 21.42 -4.03
C LEU A 125 -3.89 22.22 -2.88
N ASP A 126 -4.13 23.53 -2.80
CA ASP A 126 -3.57 24.37 -1.73
C ASP A 126 -4.12 23.97 -0.35
N ARG A 127 -5.41 23.63 -0.30
CA ARG A 127 -6.06 23.10 0.92
C ARG A 127 -5.48 21.76 1.31
N LEU A 128 -5.30 20.86 0.35
CA LEU A 128 -4.70 19.56 0.60
C LEU A 128 -3.27 19.70 1.14
N LEU A 129 -2.43 20.50 0.49
CA LEU A 129 -1.06 20.77 0.97
C LEU A 129 -1.05 21.45 2.35
N CYS A 130 -2.08 22.21 2.69
CA CYS A 130 -2.26 22.75 4.04
C CYS A 130 -2.53 21.63 5.06
N CYS A 131 -3.44 20.70 4.75
CA CYS A 131 -3.67 19.51 5.56
C CYS A 131 -2.39 18.69 5.76
N GLU A 132 -1.63 18.41 4.69
CA GLU A 132 -0.39 17.63 4.78
C GLU A 132 0.63 18.26 5.72
N ARG A 133 0.80 19.60 5.66
CA ARG A 133 1.70 20.32 6.57
C ARG A 133 1.27 20.23 8.03
N LEU A 134 -0.04 20.13 8.30
CA LEU A 134 -0.58 20.02 9.65
C LEU A 134 -0.52 18.57 10.17
N LEU A 135 -0.66 17.59 9.28
CA LEU A 135 -0.44 16.17 9.59
C LEU A 135 1.02 15.86 9.89
N GLU A 136 1.95 16.41 9.10
CA GLU A 136 3.38 16.36 9.37
C GLU A 136 3.70 16.92 10.78
N GLN A 137 3.02 17.99 11.19
CA GLN A 137 3.18 18.54 12.53
C GLN A 137 2.58 17.67 13.64
N THR A 138 1.60 16.84 13.32
CA THR A 138 1.01 15.87 14.25
C THR A 138 1.92 14.66 14.42
N ALA A 139 2.50 14.15 13.31
CA ALA A 139 3.48 13.06 13.29
C ALA A 139 4.93 13.56 13.41
N ARG A 140 5.20 14.49 14.34
CA ARG A 140 6.59 14.94 14.56
C ARG A 140 7.46 13.81 15.11
N PRO A 141 8.79 13.86 14.90
CA PRO A 141 9.71 12.97 15.57
C PRO A 141 9.47 12.99 17.09
N SER A 142 9.36 11.81 17.70
CA SER A 142 9.01 11.58 19.13
C SER A 142 7.53 11.71 19.49
N ALA A 143 6.65 12.04 18.55
CA ALA A 143 5.22 11.89 18.76
C ALA A 143 4.84 10.41 18.84
N GLN A 144 3.74 10.11 19.53
CA GLN A 144 3.16 8.77 19.59
C GLN A 144 2.24 8.48 18.38
N VAL A 145 2.20 9.40 17.42
CA VAL A 145 1.28 9.37 16.28
C VAL A 145 2.01 8.87 15.04
N THR A 146 1.42 7.89 14.36
CA THR A 146 1.80 7.43 13.02
C THR A 146 0.66 7.78 12.07
N VAL A 147 0.95 8.46 10.95
CA VAL A 147 -0.05 8.82 9.95
C VAL A 147 0.21 8.08 8.64
N VAL A 148 -0.84 7.51 8.06
CA VAL A 148 -0.87 7.06 6.65
C VAL A 148 -1.88 7.94 5.91
N CYS A 149 -1.37 8.85 5.08
CA CYS A 149 -2.15 9.63 4.13
C CYS A 149 -2.41 8.80 2.88
N GLN A 150 -3.67 8.62 2.53
CA GLN A 150 -4.10 7.85 1.37
C GLN A 150 -4.81 8.73 0.33
N PHE A 151 -4.49 8.50 -0.94
CA PHE A 151 -5.02 9.25 -2.07
C PHE A 151 -5.48 8.32 -3.19
N ASP A 152 -6.70 8.55 -3.68
CA ASP A 152 -7.14 7.94 -4.93
C ASP A 152 -6.40 8.59 -6.10
N ARG A 153 -5.50 7.84 -6.73
CA ARG A 153 -4.76 8.34 -7.89
C ARG A 153 -5.67 8.66 -9.07
N ALA A 154 -6.84 8.02 -9.18
CA ALA A 154 -7.79 8.32 -10.26
C ALA A 154 -8.48 9.67 -10.05
N ALA A 155 -8.50 10.19 -8.83
CA ALA A 155 -9.08 11.48 -8.49
C ALA A 155 -8.07 12.65 -8.58
N CYS A 156 -6.81 12.37 -8.90
CA CYS A 156 -5.73 13.35 -8.91
C CYS A 156 -5.08 13.46 -10.29
N SER A 157 -4.73 14.68 -10.70
CA SER A 157 -3.84 14.90 -11.83
C SER A 157 -2.40 14.47 -11.51
N PRO A 158 -1.55 14.23 -12.53
CA PRO A 158 -0.14 13.90 -12.32
C PRO A 158 0.63 14.95 -11.50
N ASP A 159 0.35 16.24 -11.73
CA ASP A 159 1.02 17.34 -11.03
C ASP A 159 0.59 17.42 -9.56
N GLU A 160 -0.70 17.21 -9.26
CA GLU A 160 -1.19 17.10 -7.88
C GLU A 160 -0.54 15.90 -7.16
N LEU A 161 -0.49 14.74 -7.80
CA LEU A 161 0.18 13.56 -7.22
C LEU A 161 1.66 13.79 -6.96
N ALA A 162 2.36 14.49 -7.85
CA ALA A 162 3.76 14.83 -7.67
C ALA A 162 3.95 15.83 -6.51
N ALA A 163 3.11 16.86 -6.45
CA ALA A 163 3.19 17.91 -5.42
C ALA A 163 2.95 17.35 -4.02
N VAL A 164 1.87 16.58 -3.84
CA VAL A 164 1.54 16.01 -2.53
C VAL A 164 2.54 14.88 -2.21
N GLY A 165 3.02 14.14 -3.22
CA GLY A 165 4.00 13.05 -3.03
C GLY A 165 5.34 13.57 -2.54
N GLY A 166 5.76 14.72 -3.07
CA GLY A 166 6.96 15.44 -2.62
C GLY A 166 6.85 16.02 -1.20
N ALA A 167 5.66 16.08 -0.61
CA ALA A 167 5.47 16.50 0.77
C ALA A 167 5.76 15.39 1.80
N HIS A 168 6.02 14.16 1.35
CA HIS A 168 6.19 13.00 2.23
C HIS A 168 7.59 12.41 2.14
N ALA A 169 8.22 12.23 3.31
CA ALA A 169 9.51 11.56 3.42
C ALA A 169 9.39 10.02 3.40
N VAL A 170 8.21 9.48 3.71
CA VAL A 170 7.95 8.03 3.79
C VAL A 170 6.90 7.63 2.77
N LEU A 171 7.22 6.63 1.95
CA LEU A 171 6.26 5.93 1.09
C LEU A 171 5.92 4.60 1.75
N VAL A 172 4.63 4.31 1.88
CA VAL A 172 4.20 3.00 2.37
C VAL A 172 4.23 1.99 1.23
N ASP A 173 4.83 0.84 1.52
CA ASP A 173 4.75 -0.37 0.70
C ASP A 173 3.79 -1.37 1.36
N PRO A 174 3.14 -2.24 0.57
CA PRO A 174 2.40 -3.36 1.13
C PRO A 174 3.35 -4.26 1.92
N ASP A 175 2.83 -4.87 2.99
CA ASP A 175 3.58 -5.92 3.69
C ASP A 175 3.87 -7.08 2.72
N PRO A 176 5.05 -7.71 2.80
CA PRO A 176 5.33 -8.89 2.01
C PRO A 176 4.32 -10.01 2.30
N GLU A 177 3.83 -10.65 1.24
CA GLU A 177 3.03 -11.89 1.32
C GLU A 177 3.87 -13.02 1.91
N PHE A 178 5.20 -12.96 1.68
CA PHE A 178 6.19 -13.82 2.30
C PHE A 178 7.52 -13.07 2.45
N GLU A 179 8.20 -13.30 3.56
CA GLU A 179 9.59 -12.89 3.73
C GLU A 179 10.34 -13.84 4.65
N ASP A 180 11.52 -14.26 4.20
CA ASP A 180 12.58 -14.81 5.05
C ASP A 180 13.94 -14.16 4.69
N LEU A 181 15.04 -14.78 5.13
CA LEU A 181 16.40 -14.29 4.84
C LEU A 181 16.83 -14.43 3.37
N VAL A 182 16.06 -15.14 2.54
CA VAL A 182 16.44 -15.57 1.19
C VAL A 182 15.49 -15.04 0.13
N LEU A 183 14.17 -15.00 0.41
CA LEU A 183 13.14 -14.61 -0.54
C LEU A 183 12.15 -13.64 0.11
N ARG A 184 11.85 -12.57 -0.61
CA ARG A 184 10.74 -11.67 -0.31
C ARG A 184 9.78 -11.63 -1.51
N ILE A 185 8.51 -11.85 -1.21
CA ILE A 185 7.38 -11.78 -2.16
C ILE A 185 6.47 -10.63 -1.73
N THR A 186 6.30 -9.63 -2.57
CA THR A 186 5.49 -8.45 -2.27
C THR A 186 4.42 -8.25 -3.33
N ARG A 187 3.18 -7.96 -2.94
CA ARG A 187 2.09 -7.73 -3.89
C ARG A 187 2.30 -6.43 -4.65
N THR A 188 1.98 -6.44 -5.94
CA THR A 188 1.96 -5.23 -6.79
C THR A 188 0.55 -4.97 -7.30
N PHE A 189 0.21 -3.69 -7.41
CA PHE A 189 -1.12 -3.25 -7.87
C PHE A 189 -1.08 -2.51 -9.20
N ARG A 190 0.11 -2.09 -9.64
CA ARG A 190 0.34 -1.44 -10.95
C ARG A 190 1.71 -1.83 -11.53
N PRO A 191 1.75 -2.81 -12.46
CA PRO A 191 0.67 -3.71 -12.82
C PRO A 191 0.31 -4.68 -11.69
N ARG A 192 -0.88 -5.30 -11.76
CA ARG A 192 -1.35 -6.28 -10.78
C ARG A 192 -0.45 -7.51 -10.79
N GLY A 193 0.06 -7.94 -9.63
CA GLY A 193 1.06 -8.98 -9.63
C GLY A 193 1.80 -9.21 -8.31
N LEU A 194 3.00 -9.75 -8.43
CA LEU A 194 3.97 -9.92 -7.36
C LEU A 194 5.33 -9.38 -7.81
N ALA A 195 6.07 -8.79 -6.88
CA ALA A 195 7.49 -8.53 -7.01
C ALA A 195 8.26 -9.58 -6.18
N LEU A 196 9.27 -10.18 -6.80
CA LEU A 196 10.11 -11.20 -6.19
C LEU A 196 11.53 -10.67 -6.04
N SER A 197 12.12 -10.85 -4.86
CA SER A 197 13.51 -10.50 -4.61
C SER A 197 14.25 -11.55 -3.80
N GLY A 198 15.53 -11.77 -4.12
CA GLY A 198 16.35 -12.84 -3.56
C GLY A 198 16.31 -14.12 -4.39
N GLU A 199 16.22 -15.28 -3.75
CA GLU A 199 16.37 -16.59 -4.41
C GLU A 199 15.10 -17.45 -4.32
N LEU A 200 14.66 -17.99 -5.45
CA LEU A 200 13.51 -18.87 -5.55
C LEU A 200 13.94 -20.32 -5.87
N ASP A 201 14.10 -21.11 -4.82
CA ASP A 201 14.44 -22.53 -4.87
C ASP A 201 13.25 -23.44 -4.53
N ALA A 202 13.47 -24.75 -4.64
CA ALA A 202 12.49 -25.80 -4.37
C ALA A 202 11.81 -25.71 -3.00
N SER A 203 12.48 -25.18 -1.97
CA SER A 203 11.87 -25.04 -0.64
C SER A 203 10.86 -23.89 -0.56
N ARG A 204 10.86 -23.00 -1.56
CA ARG A 204 10.04 -21.77 -1.62
C ARG A 204 8.98 -21.80 -2.72
N HIS A 205 8.87 -22.88 -3.50
CA HIS A 205 7.82 -23.02 -4.52
C HIS A 205 6.43 -22.92 -3.91
N MET A 206 6.19 -23.56 -2.78
CA MET A 206 4.88 -23.58 -2.13
C MET A 206 4.42 -22.19 -1.70
N VAL A 207 5.32 -21.34 -1.19
CA VAL A 207 4.94 -19.98 -0.75
C VAL A 207 4.64 -19.08 -1.94
N LEU A 208 5.34 -19.25 -3.07
CA LEU A 208 5.02 -18.55 -4.30
C LEU A 208 3.68 -19.01 -4.90
N ASP A 209 3.40 -20.31 -4.90
CA ASP A 209 2.12 -20.84 -5.37
C ASP A 209 0.93 -20.27 -4.57
N GLN A 210 1.08 -20.22 -3.23
CA GLN A 210 0.08 -19.61 -2.35
C GLN A 210 -0.11 -18.11 -2.63
N ALA A 211 0.99 -17.35 -2.75
CA ALA A 211 0.94 -15.92 -3.06
C ALA A 211 0.27 -15.66 -4.42
N LEU A 212 0.60 -16.46 -5.43
CA LEU A 212 -0.03 -16.39 -6.75
C LEU A 212 -1.52 -16.69 -6.67
N ALA A 213 -1.92 -17.75 -5.97
CA ALA A 213 -3.32 -18.10 -5.80
C ALA A 213 -4.14 -16.94 -5.18
N MET A 214 -3.58 -16.26 -4.17
CA MET A 214 -4.21 -15.08 -3.54
C MET A 214 -4.35 -13.89 -4.50
N VAL A 215 -3.36 -13.63 -5.35
CA VAL A 215 -3.44 -12.56 -6.35
C VAL A 215 -4.47 -12.90 -7.43
N MET A 216 -4.56 -14.18 -7.82
CA MET A 216 -5.49 -14.65 -8.85
C MET A 216 -6.94 -14.67 -8.39
N ALA A 217 -7.20 -14.96 -7.11
CA ALA A 217 -8.55 -14.98 -6.55
C ALA A 217 -9.26 -13.61 -6.63
N GLY A 218 -8.50 -12.50 -6.60
CA GLY A 218 -9.05 -11.14 -6.61
C GLY A 218 -9.28 -10.51 -7.99
N GLY A 219 -8.94 -11.21 -9.09
CA GLY A 219 -8.98 -10.63 -10.43
C GLY A 219 -9.43 -11.63 -11.49
N HIS A 220 -10.72 -11.61 -11.83
CA HIS A 220 -11.27 -12.42 -12.92
C HIS A 220 -10.75 -11.89 -14.26
N GLY A 221 -9.71 -12.54 -14.77
CA GLY A 221 -9.26 -12.37 -16.15
C GLY A 221 -8.30 -11.22 -16.44
N ALA A 222 -7.64 -10.67 -15.43
CA ALA A 222 -6.53 -9.74 -15.65
C ALA A 222 -5.22 -10.50 -15.96
N GLU A 223 -4.31 -9.87 -16.72
CA GLU A 223 -2.91 -10.29 -16.76
C GLU A 223 -2.29 -10.15 -15.37
N ILE A 224 -1.47 -11.12 -14.99
CA ILE A 224 -0.74 -11.10 -13.72
C ILE A 224 0.74 -10.91 -14.05
N HIS A 225 1.35 -9.94 -13.39
CA HIS A 225 2.73 -9.57 -13.62
C HIS A 225 3.63 -10.10 -12.50
N LEU A 226 4.81 -10.58 -12.85
CA LEU A 226 5.86 -10.97 -11.93
C LEU A 226 7.07 -10.10 -12.19
N ASP A 227 7.32 -9.14 -11.31
CA ASP A 227 8.54 -8.34 -11.34
C ASP A 227 9.70 -9.15 -10.76
N LEU A 228 10.64 -9.51 -11.62
CA LEU A 228 11.80 -10.32 -11.27
C LEU A 228 13.07 -9.48 -11.08
N SER A 229 12.98 -8.15 -11.11
CA SER A 229 14.15 -7.25 -11.06
C SER A 229 15.02 -7.44 -9.82
N GLY A 230 14.44 -7.85 -8.68
CA GLY A 230 15.16 -8.13 -7.44
C GLY A 230 15.64 -9.57 -7.30
N LEU A 231 15.36 -10.45 -8.26
CA LEU A 231 15.65 -11.88 -8.16
C LEU A 231 17.10 -12.16 -8.55
N THR A 232 17.83 -12.90 -7.72
CA THR A 232 19.21 -13.31 -7.98
C THR A 232 19.31 -14.76 -8.47
N PHE A 233 18.33 -15.61 -8.13
CA PHE A 233 18.27 -17.00 -8.55
C PHE A 233 16.84 -17.51 -8.66
N ILE A 234 16.60 -18.41 -9.63
CA ILE A 234 15.38 -19.21 -9.74
C ILE A 234 15.74 -20.57 -10.33
N ASP A 235 15.24 -21.64 -9.72
CA ASP A 235 15.45 -22.98 -10.24
C ASP A 235 14.47 -23.34 -11.38
N LEU A 236 14.75 -24.44 -12.08
CA LEU A 236 13.90 -24.92 -13.17
C LEU A 236 12.52 -25.38 -12.68
N GLY A 237 12.42 -25.85 -11.43
CA GLY A 237 11.15 -26.29 -10.86
C GLY A 237 10.17 -25.13 -10.68
N ALA A 238 10.66 -23.98 -10.23
CA ALA A 238 9.88 -22.75 -10.12
C ALA A 238 9.42 -22.26 -11.49
N LEU A 239 10.29 -22.29 -12.50
CA LEU A 239 9.91 -21.93 -13.87
C LEU A 239 8.81 -22.86 -14.43
N ASN A 240 8.93 -24.17 -14.22
CA ASN A 240 7.91 -25.13 -14.63
C ASN A 240 6.59 -24.89 -13.88
N MET A 241 6.63 -24.64 -12.57
CA MET A 241 5.46 -24.29 -11.77
C MET A 241 4.75 -23.04 -12.33
N LEU A 242 5.51 -21.99 -12.66
CA LEU A 242 4.98 -20.78 -13.28
C LEU A 242 4.32 -21.07 -14.64
N ALA A 243 4.94 -21.91 -15.47
CA ALA A 243 4.38 -22.31 -16.75
C ALA A 243 3.09 -23.14 -16.59
N GLU A 244 3.03 -24.06 -15.63
CA GLU A 244 1.80 -24.81 -15.32
C GLU A 244 0.68 -23.87 -14.87
N VAL A 245 0.99 -22.93 -13.98
CA VAL A 245 0.05 -21.91 -13.53
C VAL A 245 -0.45 -21.07 -14.71
N ALA A 246 0.45 -20.66 -15.61
CA ALA A 246 0.09 -19.89 -16.79
C ALA A 246 -0.75 -20.69 -17.79
N ALA A 247 -0.44 -21.96 -18.03
CA ALA A 247 -1.18 -22.85 -18.92
C ALA A 247 -2.62 -23.11 -18.45
N ARG A 248 -2.86 -23.13 -17.13
CA ARG A 248 -4.21 -23.28 -16.55
C ARG A 248 -5.08 -22.02 -16.70
N ARG A 249 -4.48 -20.87 -17.03
CA ARG A 249 -5.21 -19.62 -17.24
C ARG A 249 -5.69 -19.55 -18.69
N ALA A 250 -6.99 -19.75 -18.91
CA ALA A 250 -7.66 -19.75 -20.21
C ALA A 250 -7.66 -18.37 -20.93
N GLY A 251 -6.48 -17.87 -21.31
CA GLY A 251 -6.30 -16.63 -22.07
C GLY A 251 -5.73 -15.44 -21.28
N HIS A 252 -5.41 -15.61 -19.99
CA HIS A 252 -4.89 -14.53 -19.14
C HIS A 252 -3.42 -14.77 -18.80
N ALA A 253 -2.54 -14.00 -19.43
CA ALA A 253 -1.10 -14.23 -19.36
C ALA A 253 -0.53 -14.01 -17.96
N LEU A 254 0.48 -14.82 -17.64
CA LEU A 254 1.45 -14.54 -16.59
C LEU A 254 2.65 -13.88 -17.27
N VAL A 255 2.90 -12.62 -16.95
CA VAL A 255 3.92 -11.78 -17.58
C VAL A 255 5.12 -11.68 -16.66
N LEU A 256 6.31 -12.02 -17.15
CA LEU A 256 7.56 -11.91 -16.43
C LEU A 256 8.23 -10.58 -16.79
N ASP A 257 8.19 -9.63 -15.86
CA ASP A 257 8.72 -8.28 -16.02
C ASP A 257 10.17 -8.18 -15.52
N ARG A 258 10.96 -7.31 -16.17
CA ARG A 258 12.31 -6.91 -15.74
C ARG A 258 13.23 -8.06 -15.32
N MET A 259 13.12 -9.18 -16.03
CA MET A 259 13.95 -10.36 -15.81
C MET A 259 15.46 -10.04 -15.94
N PRO A 260 16.29 -10.42 -14.93
CA PRO A 260 17.73 -10.26 -14.99
C PRO A 260 18.34 -10.94 -16.22
N ALA A 261 19.36 -10.34 -16.82
CA ALA A 261 19.96 -10.83 -18.08
C ALA A 261 20.48 -12.27 -17.98
N GLN A 262 21.05 -12.64 -16.83
CA GLN A 262 21.54 -13.99 -16.57
C GLN A 262 20.41 -15.02 -16.58
N LEU A 263 19.29 -14.70 -15.92
CA LEU A 263 18.10 -15.56 -15.92
C LEU A 263 17.50 -15.68 -17.33
N ARG A 264 17.42 -14.57 -18.06
CA ARG A 264 16.96 -14.58 -19.46
C ARG A 264 17.80 -15.52 -20.33
N ALA A 265 19.13 -15.48 -20.23
CA ALA A 265 20.02 -16.33 -21.00
C ALA A 265 19.82 -17.83 -20.69
N VAL A 266 19.60 -18.17 -19.42
CA VAL A 266 19.25 -19.55 -19.02
C VAL A 266 17.94 -19.98 -19.66
N MET A 267 16.91 -19.13 -19.63
CA MET A 267 15.60 -19.45 -20.23
C MET A 267 15.65 -19.58 -21.76
N GLU A 268 16.43 -18.74 -22.44
CA GLU A 268 16.67 -18.85 -23.88
C GLU A 268 17.40 -20.15 -24.24
N THR A 269 18.31 -20.61 -23.37
CA THR A 269 19.04 -21.87 -23.55
C THR A 269 18.15 -23.10 -23.34
N VAL A 270 17.28 -23.07 -22.31
CA VAL A 270 16.33 -24.16 -22.02
C VAL A 270 15.19 -24.20 -23.06
N GLY A 271 14.87 -23.05 -23.66
CA GLY A 271 13.89 -22.90 -24.73
C GLY A 271 12.49 -22.59 -24.23
N TRP A 272 11.89 -21.53 -24.78
CA TRP A 272 10.53 -21.07 -24.46
C TRP A 272 9.42 -22.10 -24.76
N SER A 273 9.71 -23.12 -25.58
CA SER A 273 8.79 -24.23 -25.83
C SER A 273 8.44 -25.03 -24.58
N MET A 274 9.30 -25.00 -23.56
CA MET A 274 9.09 -25.65 -22.26
C MET A 274 8.25 -24.80 -21.28
N LEU A 275 7.90 -23.57 -21.65
CA LEU A 275 7.25 -22.59 -20.78
C LEU A 275 5.94 -22.04 -21.40
N PRO A 276 4.95 -22.89 -21.69
CA PRO A 276 3.70 -22.45 -22.31
C PRO A 276 2.94 -21.47 -21.41
N GLY A 277 2.37 -20.43 -22.02
CA GLY A 277 1.53 -19.45 -21.33
C GLY A 277 2.29 -18.32 -20.61
N LEU A 278 3.61 -18.44 -20.41
CA LEU A 278 4.44 -17.34 -19.94
C LEU A 278 4.69 -16.32 -21.06
N ARG A 279 4.62 -15.04 -20.72
CA ARG A 279 5.01 -13.94 -21.61
C ARG A 279 6.12 -13.13 -20.97
N LEU A 280 7.03 -12.59 -21.77
CA LEU A 280 7.97 -11.58 -21.31
C LEU A 280 7.29 -10.21 -21.36
N GLY A 281 7.46 -9.42 -20.30
CA GLY A 281 7.10 -8.01 -20.30
C GLY A 281 7.96 -7.23 -21.30
N VAL A 282 7.35 -6.24 -21.95
CA VAL A 282 8.11 -5.30 -22.80
C VAL A 282 8.98 -4.46 -21.87
N GLN A 283 10.29 -4.41 -22.11
CA GLN A 283 11.18 -3.58 -21.31
C GLN A 283 10.81 -2.11 -21.50
N GLY A 284 10.31 -1.48 -20.43
CA GLY A 284 10.16 -0.04 -20.30
C GLY A 284 11.37 0.57 -19.61
#